data_AF-A0A2V9K7Y7-F1
#
_entry.id   AF-A0A2V9K7Y7-F1
#
_cell.length_a   1.000
_cell.length_b   1.000
_cell.length_c   1.000
_cell.angle_alpha   90.00
_cell.angle_beta   90.00
_cell.angle_gamma   90.00
#
_symmetry.space_group_name_H-M   'P 1'
#
loop_
_entity.id
_entity.type
_entity.pdbx_description
1 polymer ?
#
loop_
_entity_poly.entity_id
_entity_poly.type
_entity_poly.pdbx_seq_one_letter_code
_entity_poly.pdbx_strand_id
1 'polypeptide(L)'
;MRTRATMTISLPPTMAQQVRRTMKAENRTRSELIREALRAYFSRRRFPEEVPTAAELRAIRRGEAAIRRGDYITLDEIRREETMARRPRRARSKVA
;
A
#
# COMPACT_ATOMS: atom_id res chain seq x y z
N MET A 1 -10.74 27.01 -3.99
CA MET A 1 -11.93 26.48 -4.70
C MET A 1 -11.57 25.12 -5.29
N ARG A 2 -12.27 24.03 -4.94
CA ARG A 2 -12.05 22.73 -5.62
C ARG A 2 -12.90 22.71 -6.89
N THR A 3 -12.29 22.92 -8.04
CA THR A 3 -12.94 22.84 -9.35
C THR A 3 -13.45 21.42 -9.59
N ARG A 4 -14.73 21.26 -9.95
CA ARG A 4 -15.36 19.98 -10.29
C ARG A 4 -16.02 20.12 -11.66
N ALA A 5 -15.76 19.17 -12.55
CA ALA A 5 -16.49 19.04 -13.81
C ALA A 5 -17.62 18.01 -13.64
N THR A 6 -18.76 18.27 -14.27
CA THR A 6 -19.89 17.32 -14.32
C THR A 6 -19.73 16.40 -15.52
N MET A 7 -20.00 15.11 -15.31
CA MET A 7 -19.97 14.09 -16.35
C MET A 7 -21.24 13.25 -16.25
N THR A 8 -21.92 13.05 -17.38
CA THR A 8 -23.08 12.18 -17.50
C THR A 8 -22.67 10.91 -18.24
N ILE A 9 -23.00 9.75 -17.69
CA ILE A 9 -22.69 8.45 -18.29
C ILE A 9 -23.92 7.55 -18.26
N SER A 10 -24.06 6.72 -19.29
CA SER A 10 -25.03 5.62 -19.32
C SER A 10 -24.36 4.35 -18.81
N LEU A 11 -25.06 3.58 -17.97
CA LEU A 11 -24.60 2.30 -17.46
C LEU A 11 -25.57 1.18 -17.88
N PRO A 12 -25.08 -0.05 -18.14
CA PRO A 12 -25.95 -1.21 -18.28
C PRO A 12 -26.90 -1.32 -17.07
N PRO A 13 -28.18 -1.74 -17.25
CA PRO A 13 -29.16 -1.77 -16.16
C PRO A 13 -28.71 -2.59 -14.95
N THR A 14 -28.02 -3.71 -15.22
CA THR A 14 -27.45 -4.60 -14.20
C THR A 14 -26.38 -3.88 -13.37
N MET A 15 -25.47 -3.16 -14.02
CA MET A 15 -24.42 -2.37 -13.35
C MET A 15 -25.02 -1.21 -12.56
N ALA A 16 -26.03 -0.53 -13.10
CA ALA A 16 -26.74 0.52 -12.36
C ALA A 16 -27.41 -0.01 -11.09
N GLN A 17 -27.94 -1.24 -11.13
CA GLN A 17 -28.50 -1.90 -9.95
C GLN A 17 -27.41 -2.25 -8.92
N GLN A 18 -26.25 -2.74 -9.36
CA GLN A 18 -25.12 -3.00 -8.48
C GLN A 18 -24.65 -1.74 -7.76
N VAL A 19 -24.47 -0.63 -8.48
CA VAL A 19 -24.14 0.68 -7.90
C VAL A 19 -25.13 1.08 -6.81
N ARG A 20 -26.45 0.94 -7.06
CA ARG A 20 -27.47 1.25 -6.05
C ARG A 20 -27.38 0.36 -4.81
N ARG A 21 -27.08 -0.92 -4.97
CA ARG A 21 -26.92 -1.86 -3.84
C ARG A 21 -25.71 -1.50 -3.00
N THR A 22 -24.56 -1.25 -3.63
CA THR A 22 -23.32 -0.86 -2.96
C THR A 22 -23.47 0.46 -2.20
N MET A 23 -24.10 1.47 -2.81
CA MET A 23 -24.41 2.74 -2.14
C MET A 23 -25.18 2.55 -0.84
N LYS A 24 -26.21 1.68 -0.84
CA LYS A 24 -27.02 1.41 0.34
C LYS A 24 -26.24 0.64 1.41
N ALA A 25 -25.47 -0.36 1.01
CA ALA A 25 -24.68 -1.17 1.92
C ALA A 25 -23.59 -0.36 2.63
N GLU A 26 -22.97 0.59 1.93
CA GLU A 26 -21.85 1.41 2.44
C GLU A 26 -22.29 2.78 2.97
N ASN A 27 -23.59 3.11 2.90
CA ASN A 27 -24.15 4.43 3.22
C ASN A 27 -23.42 5.59 2.49
N ARG A 28 -23.23 5.44 1.17
CA ARG A 28 -22.48 6.37 0.31
C ARG A 28 -23.32 6.98 -0.80
N THR A 29 -22.94 8.17 -1.25
CA THR A 29 -23.55 8.81 -2.44
C THR A 29 -23.01 8.21 -3.74
N ARG A 30 -23.79 8.38 -4.81
CA ARG A 30 -23.46 7.90 -6.16
C ARG A 30 -22.13 8.50 -6.65
N SER A 31 -21.93 9.80 -6.42
CA SER A 31 -20.72 10.50 -6.85
C SER A 31 -19.50 10.15 -6.01
N GLU A 32 -19.65 9.77 -4.74
CA GLU A 32 -18.53 9.28 -3.92
C GLU A 32 -18.03 7.95 -4.45
N LEU A 33 -18.93 6.98 -4.60
CA LEU A 33 -18.59 5.65 -5.09
C LEU A 33 -17.92 5.71 -6.46
N ILE A 34 -18.47 6.48 -7.42
CA ILE A 34 -17.89 6.60 -8.75
C ILE A 34 -16.52 7.30 -8.72
N ARG A 35 -16.33 8.33 -7.89
CA ARG A 35 -15.02 8.98 -7.77
C ARG A 35 -13.98 8.03 -7.17
N GLU A 36 -14.35 7.23 -6.17
CA GLU A 36 -13.45 6.23 -5.59
C GLU A 36 -13.10 5.15 -6.59
N ALA A 37 -14.09 4.61 -7.31
CA ALA A 37 -13.87 3.61 -8.36
C ALA A 37 -12.91 4.13 -9.45
N LEU A 38 -13.11 5.37 -9.91
CA LEU A 38 -12.22 6.00 -10.89
C LEU A 38 -10.81 6.22 -10.33
N ARG A 39 -10.67 6.65 -9.08
CA ARG A 39 -9.35 6.75 -8.43
C ARG A 39 -8.66 5.40 -8.38
N ALA A 40 -9.35 4.36 -7.93
CA ALA A 40 -8.79 3.01 -7.88
C ALA A 40 -8.38 2.51 -9.28
N TYR A 41 -9.20 2.75 -10.30
CA TYR A 41 -8.90 2.39 -11.68
C TYR A 41 -7.63 3.08 -12.20
N PHE A 42 -7.49 4.38 -11.98
CA PHE A 42 -6.30 5.13 -12.42
C PHE A 42 -5.06 4.82 -11.57
N SER A 43 -5.21 4.59 -10.27
CA SER A 43 -4.11 4.17 -9.40
C SER A 43 -3.56 2.81 -9.80
N ARG A 44 -4.42 1.85 -10.14
CA ARG A 44 -3.99 0.53 -10.64
C ARG A 44 -3.23 0.62 -11.96
N ARG A 45 -3.59 1.56 -12.84
CA ARG A 45 -2.86 1.82 -14.09
C ARG A 45 -1.56 2.62 -13.92
N ARG A 46 -1.40 3.32 -12.79
CA ARG A 46 -0.20 4.13 -12.50
C ARG A 46 1.00 3.26 -12.17
N PHE A 47 0.76 2.10 -11.58
CA PHE A 47 1.78 1.07 -11.40
C PHE A 47 1.63 0.11 -12.57
N PRO A 48 2.67 -0.12 -13.39
CA PRO A 48 2.63 -1.26 -14.30
C PRO A 48 2.34 -2.51 -13.45
N GLU A 49 1.48 -3.40 -13.96
CA GLU A 49 1.38 -4.77 -13.44
C GLU A 49 2.72 -5.44 -13.76
N GLU A 50 3.72 -5.19 -12.91
CA GLU A 50 5.02 -5.80 -13.03
C GLU A 50 4.85 -7.27 -12.64
N VAL A 51 4.92 -8.14 -13.65
CA VAL A 51 4.85 -9.58 -13.43
C VAL A 51 6.18 -9.98 -12.78
N PRO A 52 6.16 -10.51 -11.54
CA PRO A 52 7.40 -10.91 -10.88
C PRO A 52 8.13 -11.95 -11.71
N THR A 53 9.42 -11.76 -11.91
CA THR A 53 10.28 -12.75 -12.55
C THR A 53 10.32 -14.04 -11.73
N ALA A 54 10.70 -15.14 -12.38
CA ALA A 54 10.90 -16.42 -11.67
C ALA A 54 11.99 -16.33 -10.59
N ALA A 55 12.93 -15.39 -10.68
CA ALA A 55 13.94 -15.15 -9.66
C ALA A 55 13.33 -14.48 -8.42
N GLU A 56 12.50 -13.45 -8.63
CA GLU A 56 11.79 -12.74 -7.55
C GLU A 56 10.80 -13.65 -6.83
N LEU A 57 10.01 -14.44 -7.57
CA LEU A 57 9.10 -15.43 -6.96
C LEU A 57 9.86 -16.44 -6.08
N ARG A 58 11.05 -16.87 -6.51
CA ARG A 58 11.90 -17.74 -5.69
C ARG A 58 12.43 -17.01 -4.45
N ALA A 59 12.80 -15.74 -4.58
CA ALA A 59 13.26 -14.94 -3.44
C ALA A 59 12.16 -14.71 -2.41
N ILE A 60 10.94 -14.39 -2.86
CA ILE A 60 9.75 -14.22 -2.01
C ILE A 60 9.48 -15.51 -1.22
N ARG A 61 9.40 -16.66 -1.90
CA ARG A 61 9.18 -17.97 -1.24
C ARG A 61 10.26 -18.30 -0.21
N ARG A 62 11.53 -17.99 -0.50
CA ARG A 62 12.62 -18.17 0.47
C ARG A 62 12.43 -17.27 1.69
N GLY A 63 12.04 -16.01 1.49
CA GLY A 63 11.74 -15.07 2.57
C GLY A 63 10.58 -15.53 3.45
N GLU A 64 9.47 -15.97 2.84
CA GLU A 64 8.32 -16.52 3.57
C GLU A 64 8.70 -17.75 4.41
N ALA A 65 9.55 -18.63 3.87
CA ALA A 65 10.05 -19.79 4.60
C ALA A 65 10.95 -19.40 5.78
N ALA A 66 11.79 -18.36 5.62
CA ALA A 66 12.61 -17.80 6.69
C ALA A 66 11.75 -17.22 7.82
N ILE A 67 10.76 -16.39 7.47
CA ILE A 67 9.80 -15.82 8.44
C ILE A 67 9.10 -16.93 9.22
N ARG A 68 8.66 -18.00 8.55
CA ARG A 68 7.98 -19.13 9.19
C ARG A 68 8.86 -19.88 10.20
N ARG A 69 10.18 -19.93 9.96
CA ARG A 69 11.14 -20.53 10.90
C ARG A 69 11.51 -19.60 12.07
N GLY A 70 11.05 -18.35 12.04
CA GLY A 70 11.47 -17.33 13.00
C GLY A 70 12.76 -16.60 12.59
N ASP A 71 13.27 -16.85 11.38
CA ASP A 71 14.48 -16.21 10.84
C ASP A 71 14.12 -14.81 10.31
N TYR A 72 13.69 -13.91 11.19
CA TYR A 72 13.37 -12.52 10.85
C TYR A 72 13.86 -11.56 11.92
N ILE A 73 14.03 -10.30 11.53
CA ILE A 73 14.22 -9.18 12.44
C ILE A 73 13.08 -8.20 12.25
N THR A 74 12.64 -7.58 13.34
CA THR A 74 11.60 -6.56 13.31
C THR A 74 12.17 -5.23 12.80
N LEU A 75 11.29 -4.39 12.26
CA LEU A 75 11.68 -3.04 11.84
C LEU A 75 12.29 -2.22 12.98
N ASP A 76 11.79 -2.41 14.21
CA ASP A 76 12.32 -1.71 15.38
C ASP A 76 13.70 -2.20 15.77
N GLU A 77 13.99 -3.50 15.65
CA GLU A 77 15.33 -4.06 15.87
C GLU A 77 16.33 -3.49 14.85
N ILE A 78 15.99 -3.46 13.56
CA ILE A 78 16.81 -2.81 12.52
C ILE A 78 17.10 -1.35 12.89
N ARG A 79 16.06 -0.58 13.24
CA ARG A 79 16.22 0.84 13.60
C ARG A 79 17.10 1.03 14.82
N ARG A 80 17.00 0.15 15.82
CA ARG A 80 17.87 0.15 17.01
C ARG A 80 19.32 -0.14 16.62
N GLU A 81 19.57 -1.12 15.76
CA GLU A 81 20.93 -1.43 15.29
C GLU A 81 21.53 -0.27 14.49
N GLU A 82 20.77 0.33 13.57
CA GLU A 82 21.23 1.48 12.79
C GLU A 82 21.53 2.71 13.68
N THR A 83 20.68 2.98 14.67
CA THR A 83 20.91 4.08 15.62
C THR A 83 22.11 3.83 16.52
N MET A 84 22.37 2.58 16.90
CA MET A 84 23.56 2.18 17.67
C MET A 84 24.83 2.24 16.81
N ALA A 85 24.78 1.85 15.54
CA ALA A 85 25.89 1.95 14.60
C ALA A 85 26.30 3.41 14.30
N ARG A 86 25.33 4.34 14.33
CA ARG A 86 25.55 5.78 14.08
C ARG A 86 26.02 6.57 15.31
N ARG A 87 26.07 5.97 16.51
CA ARG A 87 26.52 6.69 17.72
C ARG A 87 28.04 6.90 17.70
N PRO A 88 28.54 8.15 17.78
CA PRO A 88 29.98 8.39 17.92
C PRO A 88 30.46 7.83 19.26
N ARG A 89 31.54 7.03 19.23
CA ARG A 89 32.20 6.54 20.44
C ARG A 89 32.76 7.75 21.20
N ARG A 90 32.11 8.14 22.31
CA ARG A 90 32.66 9.18 23.21
C ARG A 90 34.04 8.72 23.69
N ALA A 91 35.08 9.46 23.33
CA ALA A 91 36.41 9.25 23.87
C ALA A 91 36.33 9.40 25.40
N ARG A 92 36.83 8.41 26.14
CA ARG A 92 36.94 8.49 27.60
C ARG A 92 37.88 9.66 27.92
N SER A 93 37.37 10.71 28.56
CA SER A 93 38.20 11.76 29.13
C SER A 93 39.14 11.14 30.16
N LYS A 94 40.45 11.30 29.98
CA LYS A 94 41.44 11.00 31.03
C LYS A 94 41.09 11.84 32.26
N VAL A 95 40.80 11.19 33.37
CA VAL A 95 40.75 11.84 34.69
C VAL A 95 42.19 12.21 35.05
N ALA A 96 42.36 13.46 35.47
CA ALA A 96 43.64 14.09 35.81
C ALA A 96 44.28 13.49 37.07
#